data_AF-A0A2D7LH85-F1
#
_entry.id   AF-A0A2D7LH85-F1
#
_cell.length_a   1.000
_cell.length_b   1.000
_cell.length_c   1.000
_cell.angle_alpha   90.00
_cell.angle_beta   90.00
_cell.angle_gamma   90.00
#
_symmetry.space_group_name_H-M   'P 1'
#
loop_
_entity.id
_entity.type
_entity.pdbx_description
1 polymer ?
#
loop_
_entity_poly.entity_id
_entity_poly.type
_entity_poly.pdbx_seq_one_letter_code
_entity_poly.pdbx_strand_id
1 'polypeptide(L)'
;MRYVGLALIVIVVVGAFNAAGDIGPAIDLLAFLFVLGIAVGHMLGTKDGDNRVTRFGDGAVRGGWLGFLVGVIMIASSPSAAQMDFSAIMPAFAVAALTPLYGYFLKLISMQVD
;
A
#
# COMPACT_ATOMS: atom_id res chain seq x y z
N MET A 1 -19.61 15.33 -6.75
CA MET A 1 -18.38 15.82 -6.12
C MET A 1 -17.51 14.69 -5.56
N ARG A 2 -18.03 13.79 -4.72
CA ARG A 2 -17.31 12.66 -4.10
C ARG A 2 -16.53 11.75 -5.06
N TYR A 3 -17.17 11.31 -6.15
CA TYR A 3 -16.51 10.47 -7.17
C TYR A 3 -15.50 11.23 -8.05
N VAL A 4 -15.61 12.56 -8.15
CA VAL A 4 -14.65 13.38 -8.90
C VAL A 4 -13.32 13.44 -8.16
N GLY A 5 -13.35 13.58 -6.82
CA GLY A 5 -12.14 13.53 -6.00
C GLY A 5 -11.41 12.19 -6.10
N LEU A 6 -12.15 11.08 -6.07
CA LEU A 6 -11.60 9.73 -6.24
C LEU A 6 -10.96 9.55 -7.63
N ALA A 7 -11.63 9.98 -8.70
CA ALA A 7 -11.08 9.93 -10.04
C ALA A 7 -9.78 10.75 -10.16
N LEU A 8 -9.72 11.92 -9.52
CA LEU A 8 -8.54 12.79 -9.54
C LEU A 8 -7.36 12.14 -8.82
N ILE A 9 -7.58 11.51 -7.66
CA ILE A 9 -6.53 10.77 -6.91
C ILE A 9 -5.96 9.64 -7.77
N VAL A 10 -6.82 8.86 -8.42
CA VAL A 10 -6.40 7.76 -9.31
C VAL A 10 -5.57 8.32 -10.48
N ILE A 11 -6.06 9.37 -11.14
CA ILE A 11 -5.38 10.00 -12.29
C ILE A 11 -4.01 10.55 -11.90
N VAL A 12 -3.87 11.18 -10.74
CA VAL A 12 -2.59 11.74 -10.29
C VAL A 12 -1.57 10.64 -10.02
N VAL A 13 -1.95 9.58 -9.32
CA VAL A 13 -1.05 8.47 -9.00
C VAL A 13 -0.65 7.72 -10.28
N VAL A 14 -1.63 7.34 -11.12
CA VAL A 14 -1.37 6.66 -12.40
C VAL A 14 -0.58 7.56 -13.35
N GLY A 15 -0.87 8.86 -13.38
CA GLY A 15 -0.16 9.86 -14.17
C GLY A 15 1.30 10.01 -13.75
N ALA A 16 1.60 9.96 -12.45
CA ALA A 16 2.97 10.01 -11.96
C ALA A 16 3.82 8.82 -12.44
N PHE A 17 3.27 7.60 -12.38
CA PHE A 17 3.96 6.40 -12.88
C PHE A 17 4.09 6.39 -14.41
N ASN A 18 3.06 6.79 -15.14
CA ASN A 18 3.15 6.93 -16.59
C ASN A 18 4.19 7.98 -17.01
N ALA A 19 4.27 9.12 -16.31
CA ALA A 19 5.29 10.14 -16.56
C ALA A 19 6.72 9.64 -16.25
N ALA A 20 6.86 8.70 -15.32
CA ALA A 20 8.12 8.03 -15.01
C ALA A 20 8.53 6.96 -16.07
N GLY A 21 7.67 6.69 -17.05
CA GLY A 21 7.95 5.84 -18.20
C GLY A 21 7.49 4.37 -18.07
N ASP A 22 7.06 3.93 -16.89
CA ASP A 22 6.51 2.59 -16.69
C ASP A 22 5.59 2.53 -15.45
N ILE A 23 4.44 1.85 -15.59
CA ILE A 23 3.52 1.57 -14.49
C ILE A 23 3.78 0.22 -13.82
N GLY A 24 4.55 -0.66 -14.47
CA GLY A 24 4.92 -1.98 -13.93
C GLY A 24 5.41 -1.94 -12.49
N PRO A 25 6.35 -1.04 -12.11
CA PRO A 25 6.84 -0.93 -10.74
C PRO A 25 5.79 -0.54 -9.71
N ALA A 26 4.64 -0.01 -10.13
CA ALA A 26 3.52 0.36 -9.26
C ALA A 26 2.54 -0.80 -9.00
N ILE A 27 2.75 -1.95 -9.65
CA ILE A 27 1.80 -3.07 -9.65
C ILE A 27 2.51 -4.31 -9.11
N ASP A 28 2.20 -4.64 -7.86
CA ASP A 28 2.62 -5.86 -7.19
C ASP A 28 1.45 -6.46 -6.43
N LEU A 29 1.04 -7.66 -6.85
CA LEU A 29 -0.14 -8.34 -6.32
C LEU A 29 0.05 -8.80 -4.87
N LEU A 30 1.24 -9.28 -4.49
CA LEU A 30 1.49 -9.80 -3.14
C LEU A 30 1.53 -8.66 -2.13
N ALA A 31 2.19 -7.56 -2.45
CA ALA A 31 2.18 -6.34 -1.66
C ALA A 31 0.75 -5.80 -1.49
N PHE A 32 -0.06 -5.80 -2.56
CA PHE A 32 -1.46 -5.39 -2.48
C PHE A 32 -2.29 -6.32 -1.57
N LEU A 33 -2.16 -7.63 -1.75
CA LEU A 33 -2.89 -8.62 -0.95
C LEU A 33 -2.51 -8.58 0.54
N PHE A 34 -1.24 -8.31 0.85
CA PHE A 34 -0.80 -8.12 2.24
C PHE A 34 -1.58 -6.99 2.93
N VAL A 35 -1.65 -5.84 2.27
CA VAL A 35 -2.39 -4.67 2.78
C VAL A 35 -3.89 -4.97 2.86
N LEU A 36 -4.44 -5.56 1.80
CA LEU A 36 -5.86 -5.89 1.73
C LEU A 36 -6.28 -6.87 2.83
N GLY A 37 -5.46 -7.90 3.09
CA GLY A 37 -5.72 -8.89 4.13
C GLY A 37 -5.81 -8.25 5.52
N ILE A 38 -4.87 -7.35 5.85
CA ILE A 38 -4.91 -6.62 7.12
C ILE A 38 -6.10 -5.66 7.18
N ALA A 39 -6.39 -4.94 6.09
CA ALA A 39 -7.53 -4.03 6.01
C ALA A 39 -8.87 -4.74 6.26
N VAL A 40 -9.06 -5.91 5.61
CA VAL A 40 -10.23 -6.76 5.81
C VAL A 40 -10.28 -7.31 7.24
N GLY A 41 -9.15 -7.79 7.79
CA GLY A 41 -9.10 -8.23 9.19
C GLY A 41 -9.52 -7.13 10.16
N HIS A 42 -9.08 -5.90 9.92
CA HIS A 42 -9.43 -4.73 10.72
C HIS A 42 -10.90 -4.33 10.59
N MET A 43 -11.49 -4.51 9.40
CA MET A 43 -12.93 -4.34 9.14
C MET A 43 -13.76 -5.40 9.88
N LEU A 44 -13.34 -6.67 9.82
CA LEU A 44 -14.06 -7.78 10.45
C LEU A 44 -13.99 -7.72 11.99
N GLY A 45 -12.91 -7.18 12.55
CA GLY A 45 -12.76 -6.94 13.99
C GLY A 45 -13.47 -5.68 14.51
N THR A 46 -14.34 -5.05 13.71
CA THR A 46 -15.06 -3.83 14.08
C THR A 46 -16.07 -4.12 15.19
N LYS A 47 -16.07 -3.30 16.24
CA LYS A 47 -17.04 -3.38 17.36
C LYS A 47 -18.42 -2.85 16.94
N ASP A 48 -19.46 -3.28 17.64
CA ASP A 48 -20.81 -2.76 17.43
C ASP A 48 -20.84 -1.23 17.65
N GLY A 49 -21.41 -0.51 16.68
CA GLY A 49 -21.51 0.96 16.68
C GLY A 49 -20.41 1.70 15.90
N ASP A 50 -19.32 1.03 15.51
CA ASP A 50 -18.27 1.62 14.67
C ASP A 50 -18.57 1.47 13.17
N ASN A 51 -18.12 2.44 12.37
CA ASN A 51 -18.21 2.33 10.91
C ASN A 51 -17.13 1.38 10.35
N ARG A 52 -17.59 0.28 9.74
CA ARG A 52 -16.75 -0.75 9.13
C ARG A 52 -15.86 -0.21 8.00
N VAL A 53 -16.34 0.74 7.20
CA VAL A 53 -15.59 1.34 6.09
C VAL A 53 -14.44 2.20 6.61
N THR A 54 -14.67 2.99 7.67
CA THR A 54 -13.61 3.75 8.35
C THR A 54 -12.54 2.81 8.91
N ARG A 55 -12.97 1.72 9.59
CA ARG A 55 -12.09 0.71 10.17
C ARG A 55 -11.27 -0.05 9.12
N PHE A 56 -11.86 -0.34 7.96
CA PHE A 56 -11.14 -0.89 6.81
C PHE A 56 -10.03 0.05 6.35
N GLY A 57 -10.34 1.34 6.16
CA GLY A 57 -9.35 2.33 5.75
C GLY A 57 -8.21 2.48 6.75
N ASP A 58 -8.51 2.53 8.05
CA ASP A 58 -7.49 2.56 9.10
C ASP A 58 -6.62 1.30 9.08
N GLY A 59 -7.25 0.15 8.87
CA GLY A 59 -6.58 -1.13 8.68
C GLY A 59 -5.65 -1.15 7.47
N ALA A 60 -6.05 -0.53 6.36
CA ALA A 60 -5.23 -0.43 5.16
C ALA A 60 -3.96 0.39 5.39
N VAL A 61 -4.04 1.55 6.05
CA VAL A 61 -2.84 2.36 6.39
C VAL A 61 -1.91 1.58 7.33
N ARG A 62 -2.47 0.95 8.38
CA ARG A 62 -1.70 0.13 9.32
C ARG A 62 -1.03 -1.06 8.61
N GLY A 63 -1.77 -1.75 7.75
CA GLY A 63 -1.27 -2.86 6.94
C GLY A 63 -0.18 -2.42 5.98
N GLY A 64 -0.30 -1.22 5.39
CA GLY A 64 0.71 -0.63 4.54
C GLY A 64 2.04 -0.41 5.26
N TRP A 65 2.00 0.20 6.45
CA TRP A 65 3.21 0.39 7.26
C TRP A 65 3.78 -0.92 7.82
N LEU A 66 2.93 -1.88 8.21
CA LEU A 66 3.39 -3.21 8.62
C LEU A 66 4.10 -3.93 7.48
N GLY A 67 3.55 -3.89 6.26
CA GLY A 67 4.16 -4.47 5.08
C GLY A 67 5.52 -3.85 4.76
N PHE A 68 5.66 -2.53 4.94
CA PHE A 68 6.91 -1.82 4.74
C PHE A 68 7.97 -2.26 5.74
N LEU A 69 7.61 -2.35 7.02
CA LEU A 69 8.52 -2.82 8.07
C LEU A 69 8.97 -4.27 7.81
N VAL A 70 8.04 -5.16 7.45
CA VAL A 70 8.37 -6.54 7.09
C VAL A 70 9.32 -6.58 5.88
N GLY A 71 9.04 -5.79 4.84
CA GLY A 71 9.89 -5.68 3.66
C GLY A 71 11.30 -5.19 4.00
N VAL A 72 11.43 -4.13 4.79
CA VAL A 72 12.72 -3.60 5.24
C VAL A 72 13.49 -4.62 6.06
N ILE A 73 12.82 -5.35 6.96
CA ILE A 73 13.47 -6.44 7.73
C ILE A 73 14.00 -7.52 6.80
N MET A 74 13.21 -7.94 5.80
CA MET A 74 13.62 -8.96 4.83
C MET A 74 14.80 -8.49 3.97
N ILE A 75 14.78 -7.24 3.50
CA ILE A 75 15.88 -6.64 2.74
C ILE A 75 17.15 -6.59 3.59
N ALA A 76 17.07 -6.03 4.80
CA ALA A 76 18.21 -5.84 5.69
C ALA A 76 18.85 -7.17 6.15
N SER A 77 18.07 -8.25 6.21
CA SER A 77 18.54 -9.60 6.55
C SER A 77 19.03 -10.42 5.36
N SER A 78 18.90 -9.90 4.13
CA SER A 78 19.30 -10.61 2.92
C SER A 78 20.83 -10.63 2.72
N PRO A 79 21.38 -11.66 2.04
CA PRO A 79 22.78 -11.66 1.61
C PRO A 79 23.14 -10.45 0.75
N SER A 80 22.20 -9.95 -0.06
CA SER A 80 22.38 -8.76 -0.90
C SER A 80 22.65 -7.51 -0.07
N ALA A 81 22.02 -7.36 1.10
CA ALA A 81 22.32 -6.25 2.02
C ALA A 81 23.74 -6.33 2.58
N ALA A 82 24.21 -7.53 2.95
CA ALA A 82 25.59 -7.72 3.43
C ALA A 82 26.64 -7.40 2.36
N GLN A 83 26.31 -7.63 1.09
CA GLN A 83 27.16 -7.35 -0.07
C GLN A 83 26.99 -5.92 -0.61
N MET A 84 26.08 -5.12 -0.04
CA MET A 84 25.68 -3.81 -0.55
C MET A 84 25.27 -3.83 -2.04
N ASP A 85 24.63 -4.92 -2.46
CA ASP A 85 24.17 -5.09 -3.85
C ASP A 85 22.89 -4.30 -4.10
N PHE A 86 23.05 -3.02 -4.46
CA PHE A 86 21.95 -2.12 -4.76
C PHE A 86 21.10 -2.54 -5.96
N SER A 87 21.64 -3.38 -6.86
CA SER A 87 20.88 -3.88 -8.01
C SER A 87 19.75 -4.83 -7.57
N ALA A 88 19.92 -5.52 -6.45
CA ALA A 88 18.89 -6.36 -5.83
C ALA A 88 18.09 -5.61 -4.73
N ILE A 89 18.75 -4.73 -3.97
CA ILE A 89 18.12 -4.02 -2.84
C ILE A 89 17.07 -3.00 -3.32
N MET A 90 17.39 -2.18 -4.33
CA MET A 90 16.50 -1.09 -4.74
C MET A 90 15.16 -1.58 -5.30
N PRO A 91 15.11 -2.63 -6.16
CA PRO A 91 13.84 -3.21 -6.58
C PRO A 91 13.02 -3.77 -5.41
N ALA A 92 13.64 -4.48 -4.46
CA ALA A 92 12.94 -5.00 -3.29
C ALA A 92 12.39 -3.87 -2.40
N PHE A 93 13.17 -2.79 -2.23
CA PHE A 93 12.73 -1.61 -1.50
C PHE A 93 11.56 -0.91 -2.18
N ALA A 94 11.56 -0.84 -3.52
CA ALA A 94 10.42 -0.31 -4.27
C ALA A 94 9.15 -1.10 -3.97
N VAL A 95 9.19 -2.43 -3.98
CA VAL A 95 8.04 -3.28 -3.63
C VAL A 95 7.60 -3.07 -2.17
N ALA A 96 8.54 -2.99 -1.23
CA ALA A 96 8.23 -2.68 0.17
C ALA A 96 7.52 -1.32 0.32
N ALA A 97 7.96 -0.31 -0.44
CA ALA A 97 7.36 1.02 -0.45
C ALA A 97 5.99 1.09 -1.14
N LEU A 98 5.59 0.06 -1.91
CA LEU A 98 4.23 -0.02 -2.45
C LEU A 98 3.20 -0.29 -1.36
N THR A 99 3.54 -0.97 -0.26
CA THR A 99 2.53 -1.31 0.75
C THR A 99 1.96 -0.07 1.45
N PRO A 100 2.73 0.95 1.90
CA PRO A 100 2.15 2.20 2.38
C PRO A 100 1.35 2.93 1.29
N LEU A 101 1.85 2.94 0.05
CA LEU A 101 1.14 3.57 -1.07
C LEU A 101 -0.25 2.96 -1.26
N TYR A 102 -0.36 1.64 -1.32
CA TYR A 102 -1.64 0.94 -1.40
C TYR A 102 -2.52 1.19 -0.16
N GLY A 103 -1.92 1.20 1.04
CA GLY A 103 -2.64 1.47 2.28
C GLY A 103 -3.32 2.84 2.30
N TYR A 104 -2.59 3.89 1.93
CA TYR A 104 -3.14 5.23 1.81
C TYR A 104 -4.14 5.35 0.67
N PHE A 105 -3.90 4.69 -0.46
CA PHE A 105 -4.84 4.70 -1.58
C PHE A 105 -6.20 4.10 -1.18
N LEU A 106 -6.18 2.94 -0.51
CA LEU A 106 -7.40 2.31 0.02
C LEU A 106 -8.08 3.17 1.10
N LYS A 107 -7.33 3.85 1.96
CA LYS A 107 -7.89 4.80 2.94
C LYS A 107 -8.56 5.99 2.28
N LEU A 108 -7.96 6.55 1.23
CA LEU A 108 -8.58 7.64 0.47
C LEU A 108 -9.90 7.18 -0.14
N ILE A 109 -9.93 5.99 -0.74
CA ILE A 109 -11.16 5.39 -1.26
C ILE A 109 -12.18 5.20 -0.13
N SER A 110 -11.77 4.65 1.02
CA SER A 110 -12.68 4.37 2.13
C SER A 110 -13.33 5.65 2.66
N MET A 111 -12.60 6.76 2.75
CA MET A 111 -13.16 8.06 3.17
C MET A 111 -14.16 8.65 2.15
N GLN A 112 -14.07 8.23 0.89
CA GLN A 112 -15.08 8.54 -0.14
C GLN A 112 -16.17 7.46 -0.22
N VAL A 113 -16.20 6.44 0.67
CA VAL A 113 -17.22 5.38 0.69
C VAL A 113 -17.96 5.32 2.05
N ASP A 114 -17.32 5.81 3.13
CA ASP A 114 -17.90 6.17 4.42
C ASP A 114 -19.06 7.18 4.29
#